data_AF-A0A1U7MRH6-F1
#
_entry.id   AF-A0A1U7MRH6-F1
#
_cell.length_a   1.000
_cell.length_b   1.000
_cell.length_c   1.000
_cell.angle_alpha   90.00
_cell.angle_beta   90.00
_cell.angle_gamma   90.00
#
_symmetry.space_group_name_H-M   'P 1'
#
loop_
_entity.id
_entity.type
_entity.pdbx_description
1 polymer ?
#
loop_
_entity_poly.entity_id
_entity_poly.type
_entity_poly.pdbx_seq_one_letter_code
_entity_poly.pdbx_strand_id
1 'polypeptide(L)'
;MGHRWGRAERIAVVSTGEGTELSWTVHEVRWDVLHDEGGEGQHHARVVRFLRDEGVTHVVADHMGAGMARMLATMGIPVVRPTDRDARVSALAAVEGRAPTA
;
A
#
# COMPACT_ATOMS: atom_id res chain seq x y z
N MET A 1 3.34 18.18 -1.39
CA MET A 1 3.71 17.17 -0.38
C MET A 1 2.74 17.28 0.77
N GLY A 2 2.14 16.15 1.17
CA GLY A 2 1.07 16.10 2.16
C GLY A 2 -0.30 15.95 1.51
N HIS A 3 -0.73 14.71 1.23
CA HIS A 3 -2.10 14.19 1.37
C HIS A 3 -2.05 12.65 1.20
N ARG A 4 -1.76 12.00 2.35
CA ARG A 4 -2.24 10.71 2.87
C ARG A 4 -2.45 9.58 1.86
N TRP A 5 -1.63 8.52 1.95
CA TRP A 5 -1.86 7.23 1.29
C TRP A 5 -3.32 6.73 1.40
N GLY A 6 -4.00 6.97 2.53
CA GLY A 6 -5.43 6.67 2.71
C GLY A 6 -6.42 7.53 1.89
N ARG A 7 -5.95 8.44 1.05
CA ARG A 7 -6.75 9.22 0.09
C ARG A 7 -6.18 9.09 -1.33
N ALA A 8 -5.45 8.02 -1.61
CA ALA A 8 -4.88 7.81 -2.93
C ALA A 8 -5.98 7.64 -3.99
N GLU A 9 -5.84 8.31 -5.13
CA GLU A 9 -6.69 8.05 -6.30
C GLU A 9 -6.33 6.70 -6.94
N ARG A 10 -5.04 6.37 -6.96
CA ARG A 10 -4.48 5.15 -7.55
C ARG A 10 -3.49 4.49 -6.61
N ILE A 11 -3.47 3.16 -6.62
CA ILE A 11 -2.49 2.34 -5.91
C ILE A 11 -1.84 1.40 -6.90
N ALA A 12 -0.51 1.33 -6.86
CA ALA A 12 0.22 0.29 -7.56
C ALA A 12 0.44 -0.91 -6.64
N VAL A 13 0.13 -2.09 -7.15
CA VAL A 13 0.42 -3.38 -6.52
C VAL A 13 1.54 -4.03 -7.30
N VAL A 14 2.55 -4.49 -6.57
CA VAL A 14 3.68 -5.23 -7.11
C VAL A 14 3.61 -6.65 -6.61
N SER A 15 3.60 -7.61 -7.52
CA SER A 15 3.73 -9.02 -7.18
C SER A 15 5.04 -9.59 -7.71
N THR A 16 5.63 -10.47 -6.91
CA THR A 16 6.75 -11.33 -7.31
C THR A 16 6.18 -12.67 -7.70
N GLY A 17 6.37 -13.09 -8.95
CA GLY A 17 6.05 -14.45 -9.39
C GLY A 17 7.08 -15.47 -8.89
N GLU A 18 7.05 -16.70 -9.42
CA GLU A 18 8.20 -17.61 -9.31
C GLU A 18 9.39 -17.01 -10.09
N GLY A 19 10.31 -16.34 -9.39
CA GLY A 19 11.47 -15.64 -9.95
C GLY A 19 11.55 -14.17 -9.56
N THR A 20 12.44 -13.42 -10.20
CA THR A 20 12.63 -11.96 -10.00
C THR A 20 11.74 -11.09 -10.90
N GLU A 21 10.85 -11.69 -11.70
CA GLU A 21 9.96 -10.92 -12.55
C GLU A 21 8.86 -10.26 -11.70
N LEU A 22 8.90 -8.92 -11.67
CA LEU A 22 7.91 -8.11 -10.98
C LEU A 22 6.76 -7.81 -11.92
N SER A 23 5.55 -8.20 -11.52
CA SER A 23 4.33 -7.70 -12.15
C SER A 23 3.91 -6.39 -11.47
N TRP A 24 3.52 -5.40 -12.27
CA TRP A 24 3.11 -4.09 -11.78
C TRP A 24 1.69 -3.79 -12.28
N THR A 25 0.74 -3.75 -11.35
CA THR A 25 -0.66 -3.44 -11.64
C THR A 25 -1.04 -2.14 -10.96
N VAL A 26 -1.63 -1.21 -11.71
CA VAL A 26 -2.16 0.05 -11.15
C VAL A 26 -3.66 -0.06 -11.04
N HIS A 27 -4.16 0.07 -9.81
CA HIS A 27 -5.59 0.08 -9.49
C HIS A 27 -6.04 1.52 -9.30
N GLU A 28 -7.14 1.89 -9.94
CA GLU A 28 -7.86 3.12 -9.65
C GLU A 28 -8.79 2.87 -8.47
N VAL A 29 -8.42 3.37 -7.29
CA VAL A 29 -9.11 3.07 -6.03
C VAL A 29 -9.98 4.21 -5.54
N ARG A 30 -9.78 5.44 -6.05
CA ARG A 30 -10.59 6.65 -5.78
C ARG A 30 -10.83 6.91 -4.29
N TRP A 31 -9.82 6.63 -3.44
CA TRP A 31 -9.96 6.78 -2.00
C TRP A 31 -10.06 8.26 -1.57
N ASP A 32 -9.57 9.18 -2.39
CA ASP A 32 -9.78 10.61 -2.24
C ASP A 32 -11.28 10.97 -2.16
N VAL A 33 -12.09 10.41 -3.04
CA VAL A 33 -13.54 10.65 -3.10
C VAL A 33 -14.26 9.78 -2.07
N LEU A 34 -13.94 8.49 -2.06
CA LEU A 34 -14.63 7.49 -1.26
C LEU A 34 -14.39 7.62 0.26
N HIS A 35 -13.35 8.36 0.67
CA HIS A 35 -13.11 8.69 2.07
C HIS A 35 -14.13 9.71 2.60
N ASP A 36 -14.65 10.60 1.75
CA ASP A 36 -15.57 11.65 2.18
C ASP A 36 -17.04 11.23 2.03
N GLU A 37 -17.33 10.20 1.23
CA GLU A 37 -18.68 9.64 1.02
C GLU A 37 -19.13 8.66 2.12
N GLY A 38 -18.26 8.29 3.05
CA GLY A 38 -18.58 7.42 4.19
C GLY A 38 -17.67 7.70 5.37
N GLY A 39 -18.19 7.53 6.59
CA GLY A 39 -17.39 7.76 7.81
C GLY A 39 -16.10 6.92 7.83
N GLU A 40 -15.12 7.36 8.63
CA GLU A 40 -13.75 6.82 8.69
C GLU A 40 -13.70 5.27 8.76
N GLY A 41 -14.61 4.64 9.52
CA GLY A 41 -14.69 3.18 9.62
C GLY A 41 -15.05 2.45 8.32
N GLN A 42 -15.94 3.02 7.49
CA GLN A 42 -16.30 2.44 6.19
C GLN A 42 -15.15 2.54 5.20
N HIS A 43 -14.44 3.68 5.22
CA HIS A 43 -13.23 3.86 4.44
C HIS A 43 -12.16 2.82 4.83
N HIS A 44 -11.92 2.64 6.13
CA HIS A 44 -10.98 1.63 6.63
C HIS A 44 -11.34 0.20 6.18
N ALA A 45 -12.60 -0.20 6.29
CA ALA A 45 -13.05 -1.52 5.85
C ALA A 45 -12.79 -1.77 4.36
N ARG A 46 -12.97 -0.74 3.52
CA ARG A 46 -12.70 -0.81 2.08
C ARG A 46 -11.20 -1.03 1.79
N VAL A 47 -10.33 -0.29 2.49
CA VAL A 47 -8.88 -0.47 2.35
C VAL A 47 -8.45 -1.86 2.81
N VAL A 48 -8.93 -2.32 3.97
CA VAL A 48 -8.65 -3.67 4.49
C VAL A 48 -9.03 -4.74 3.46
N ARG A 49 -10.21 -4.62 2.84
CA ARG A 49 -10.66 -5.54 1.82
C ARG A 49 -9.74 -5.54 0.61
N PHE A 50 -9.43 -4.37 0.07
CA PHE A 50 -8.51 -4.24 -1.08
C PHE A 50 -7.17 -4.92 -0.80
N LEU A 51 -6.55 -4.65 0.35
CA LEU A 51 -5.25 -5.24 0.71
C LEU A 51 -5.31 -6.77 0.84
N ARG A 52 -6.42 -7.32 1.33
CA ARG A 52 -6.61 -8.76 1.44
C ARG A 52 -6.85 -9.41 0.08
N ASP A 53 -7.70 -8.82 -0.74
CA ASP A 53 -8.04 -9.32 -2.08
C ASP A 53 -6.79 -9.37 -2.97
N GLU A 54 -5.90 -8.37 -2.85
CA GLU A 54 -4.62 -8.30 -3.57
C GLU A 54 -3.45 -9.04 -2.88
N GLY A 55 -3.68 -9.65 -1.71
CA GLY A 55 -2.63 -10.38 -0.98
C GLY A 55 -1.46 -9.50 -0.54
N VAL A 56 -1.70 -8.21 -0.26
CA VAL A 56 -0.66 -7.25 0.10
C VAL A 56 -0.06 -7.61 1.45
N THR A 57 1.26 -7.74 1.47
CA THR A 57 2.04 -8.04 2.69
C THR A 57 2.80 -6.83 3.23
N HIS A 58 3.09 -5.84 2.39
CA HIS A 58 3.87 -4.65 2.73
C HIS A 58 3.27 -3.43 2.03
N VAL A 59 3.28 -2.28 2.70
CA VAL A 59 2.86 -1.01 2.10
C VAL A 59 4.04 -0.06 2.04
N VAL A 60 4.35 0.45 0.85
CA VAL A 60 5.36 1.50 0.68
C VAL A 60 4.67 2.86 0.65
N ALA A 61 4.93 3.70 1.65
CA ALA A 61 4.32 5.02 1.76
C ALA A 61 5.18 5.99 2.56
N ASP A 62 5.25 7.24 2.12
CA ASP A 62 5.95 8.32 2.83
C ASP A 62 5.14 8.83 4.04
N HIS A 63 3.82 9.01 3.85
CA HIS A 63 2.95 9.54 4.89
C HIS A 63 1.53 8.96 4.85
N MET A 64 0.99 8.67 6.04
CA MET A 64 -0.39 8.26 6.27
C MET A 64 -0.93 8.81 7.59
N GLY A 65 -2.25 8.94 7.71
CA GLY A 65 -2.89 9.35 8.96
C GLY A 65 -2.80 8.25 10.04
N ALA A 66 -2.96 8.65 11.31
CA ALA A 66 -2.84 7.74 12.46
C ALA A 66 -3.82 6.56 12.42
N GLY A 67 -5.06 6.79 11.96
CA GLY A 67 -6.06 5.72 11.79
C GLY A 67 -5.60 4.63 10.82
N MET A 68 -5.07 5.03 9.66
CA MET A 68 -4.50 4.13 8.65
C MET A 68 -3.27 3.37 9.17
N ALA A 69 -2.35 4.07 9.84
CA ALA A 69 -1.16 3.45 10.41
C ALA A 69 -1.54 2.37 11.44
N ARG A 70 -2.50 2.68 12.33
CA ARG A 70 -3.00 1.73 13.33
C ARG A 70 -3.71 0.53 12.68
N MET A 71 -4.48 0.76 11.63
CA MET A 71 -5.15 -0.31 10.89
C MET A 71 -4.12 -1.27 10.27
N LEU A 72 -3.13 -0.77 9.53
CA LEU A 72 -2.09 -1.61 8.92
C LEU A 72 -1.29 -2.39 9.96
N ALA A 73 -0.94 -1.75 11.09
CA ALA A 73 -0.27 -2.42 12.20
C ALA A 73 -1.12 -3.55 12.80
N THR A 74 -2.43 -3.35 12.92
CA THR A 74 -3.37 -4.39 13.41
C THR A 74 -3.46 -5.58 12.44
N MET A 75 -3.30 -5.33 11.14
CA MET A 75 -3.24 -6.37 10.11
C MET A 75 -1.88 -7.07 10.03
N GLY A 76 -0.87 -6.60 10.77
CA GLY A 76 0.51 -7.09 10.64
C GLY A 76 1.18 -6.71 9.33
N ILE A 77 0.69 -5.67 8.64
CA ILE A 77 1.26 -5.16 7.39
C ILE A 77 2.25 -4.03 7.72
N PRO A 78 3.57 -4.25 7.61
CA PRO A 78 4.55 -3.20 7.83
C PRO A 78 4.45 -2.10 6.77
N VAL A 79 4.72 -0.87 7.22
CA VAL A 79 4.84 0.30 6.37
C VAL A 79 6.32 0.60 6.14
N VAL A 80 6.76 0.55 4.89
CA VAL A 80 8.12 0.84 4.47
C VAL A 80 8.16 2.24 3.87
N ARG A 81 9.19 3.01 4.22
CA ARG A 81 9.37 4.34 3.61
C ARG A 81 9.95 4.19 2.19
N PRO A 82 9.48 4.98 1.22
CA PRO A 82 10.07 4.99 -0.11
C PRO A 82 11.53 5.45 -0.04
N THR A 83 12.37 4.82 -0.86
CA THR A 83 13.80 5.13 -0.99
C THR A 83 14.06 6.14 -2.11
N ASP A 84 13.14 6.24 -3.06
CA ASP A 84 13.20 7.12 -4.22
C ASP A 84 11.83 7.77 -4.48
N ARG A 85 11.81 8.83 -5.30
CA ARG A 85 10.57 9.44 -5.80
C ARG A 85 9.88 8.57 -6.83
N ASP A 86 10.61 7.71 -7.53
CA ASP A 86 10.05 6.69 -8.40
C ASP A 86 9.47 5.54 -7.55
N ALA A 87 8.16 5.33 -7.69
CA ALA A 87 7.43 4.30 -6.97
C ALA A 87 7.89 2.88 -7.35
N ARG A 88 8.35 2.66 -8.59
CA ARG A 88 8.86 1.35 -9.04
C ARG A 88 10.18 1.03 -8.37
N VAL A 89 11.09 1.99 -8.31
CA VAL A 89 12.39 1.84 -7.65
C VAL A 89 12.18 1.55 -6.15
N SER A 90 11.30 2.31 -5.50
CA SER A 90 11.00 2.09 -4.08
C SER A 90 10.33 0.75 -3.80
N ALA A 91 9.43 0.30 -4.68
CA ALA A 91 8.77 -1.01 -4.54
C ALA A 91 9.74 -2.17 -4.76
N LEU A 92 10.61 -2.09 -5.76
CA LEU A 92 11.65 -3.09 -6.00
C LEU A 92 12.60 -3.19 -4.78
N ALA A 93 13.07 -2.05 -4.27
CA ALA A 93 13.93 -2.04 -3.08
C ALA A 93 13.24 -2.66 -1.85
N ALA A 94 11.93 -2.44 -1.68
CA ALA A 94 11.16 -3.07 -0.61
C ALA A 94 11.00 -4.58 -0.79
N VAL A 95 10.89 -5.06 -2.03
CA VAL A 95 10.85 -6.49 -2.35
C VAL A 95 12.22 -7.15 -2.10
N GLU A 96 13.30 -6.53 -2.57
CA GLU A 96 14.67 -7.04 -2.39
C GLU A 96 15.05 -7.10 -0.90
N GLY A 97 14.68 -6.07 -0.12
CA GLY A 97 14.87 -6.07 1.33
C GLY A 97 14.00 -7.07 2.10
N ARG A 98 12.97 -7.64 1.47
CA ARG A 98 12.09 -8.68 2.03
C ARG A 98 12.56 -10.09 1.73
N ALA A 99 13.42 -10.30 0.72
CA ALA A 99 13.86 -11.63 0.32
C ALA A 99 14.29 -12.45 1.55
N PRO A 100 13.72 -13.64 1.79
CA PRO A 100 14.09 -14.44 2.96
C PRO A 100 15.60 -14.70 2.90
N THR A 101 16.29 -14.44 3.99
CA THR A 101 17.63 -15.00 4.18
C THR A 101 17.46 -16.52 4.08
N ALA A 102 18.19 -17.10 3.13
CA ALA A 102 18.16 -18.52 2.79
C ALA A 102 18.33 -19.43 4.01
#